data_AF-A0AAF0EZW1-F1
#
_entry.id   AF-A0AAF0EZW1-F1
#
_cell.length_a   1.000
_cell.length_b   1.000
_cell.length_c   1.000
_cell.angle_alpha   90.00
_cell.angle_beta   90.00
_cell.angle_gamma   90.00
#
_symmetry.space_group_name_H-M   'P 1'
#
loop_
_entity.id
_entity.type
_entity.pdbx_description
1 polymer ?
#
loop_
_entity_poly.entity_id
_entity_poly.type
_entity_poly.pdbx_seq_one_letter_code
_entity_poly.pdbx_strand_id
1 'polypeptide(L)'
;MLAREVVRSNKHRTRLITSKAQLNSISLQLQQQMSVFKVTGSLQKSTEIMKLSNNLIKLPQMSKSMREMSGELMKAGIMEEMMNDTLDSGVFGEDQEELEEEAQEEVSNVLHELTDGKLGEAKSASELPSLSAEPATAHADNNQDLEQMQAQLDGLLRG
;
A
#
# COMPACT_ATOMS: atom_id res chain seq x y z
N MET A 1 -2.35 2.20 12.25
CA MET A 1 -1.70 1.21 11.37
C MET A 1 -2.57 0.75 10.20
N LEU A 2 -3.92 0.78 10.30
CA LEU A 2 -4.81 0.29 9.24
C LEU A 2 -4.73 1.09 7.92
N ALA A 3 -4.68 2.42 7.97
CA ALA A 3 -4.62 3.24 6.76
C ALA A 3 -3.33 3.05 5.94
N ARG A 4 -2.18 2.84 6.62
CA ARG A 4 -0.93 2.43 5.93
C ARG A 4 -1.08 1.10 5.21
N GLU A 5 -1.85 0.16 5.76
CA GLU A 5 -2.12 -1.12 5.12
C GLU A 5 -3.04 -0.98 3.91
N VAL A 6 -4.03 -0.09 3.98
CA VAL A 6 -4.91 0.23 2.84
C VAL A 6 -4.12 0.83 1.69
N VAL A 7 -3.23 1.79 1.95
CA VAL A 7 -2.35 2.39 0.92
C VAL A 7 -1.45 1.33 0.30
N ARG A 8 -0.82 0.46 1.11
CA ARG A 8 0.00 -0.66 0.59
C ARG A 8 -0.81 -1.61 -0.29
N SER A 9 -2.02 -1.96 0.13
CA SER A 9 -2.94 -2.81 -0.64
C SER A 9 -3.32 -2.16 -1.98
N ASN A 10 -3.65 -0.87 -1.98
CA ASN A 10 -3.93 -0.11 -3.20
C ASN A 10 -2.71 -0.07 -4.14
N LYS A 11 -1.50 0.20 -3.62
CA LYS A 11 -0.28 0.18 -4.43
C LYS A 11 -0.01 -1.21 -5.03
N HIS A 12 -0.22 -2.28 -4.26
CA HIS A 12 -0.11 -3.65 -4.76
C HIS A 12 -1.16 -3.96 -5.83
N ARG A 13 -2.41 -3.52 -5.66
CA ARG A 13 -3.48 -3.64 -6.65
C ARG A 13 -3.13 -2.90 -7.95
N THR A 14 -2.70 -1.65 -7.86
CA THR A 14 -2.30 -0.84 -9.03
C THR A 14 -1.16 -1.53 -9.77
N ARG A 15 -0.14 -2.01 -9.04
CA ARG A 15 0.96 -2.78 -9.64
C ARG A 15 0.46 -4.00 -10.41
N LEU A 16 -0.42 -4.81 -9.82
CA LEU A 16 -1.00 -5.99 -10.49
C LEU A 16 -1.82 -5.62 -11.74
N ILE A 17 -2.58 -4.52 -11.71
CA ILE A 17 -3.34 -4.05 -12.88
C ILE A 17 -2.38 -3.67 -14.01
N THR A 18 -1.31 -2.93 -13.69
CA THR A 18 -0.27 -2.57 -14.66
C THR A 18 0.41 -3.82 -15.24
N SER A 19 0.75 -4.81 -14.40
CA SER A 19 1.32 -6.08 -14.85
C SER A 19 0.39 -6.83 -15.80
N LYS A 20 -0.92 -6.86 -15.49
CA LYS A 20 -1.92 -7.47 -16.36
C LYS A 20 -1.98 -6.80 -17.73
N ALA A 21 -1.93 -5.46 -17.75
CA ALA A 21 -1.90 -4.71 -19.00
C ALA A 21 -0.63 -5.01 -19.81
N GLN A 22 0.54 -5.04 -19.17
CA GLN A 22 1.81 -5.38 -19.82
C GLN A 22 1.79 -6.80 -20.43
N LEU A 23 1.25 -7.79 -19.73
CA LEU A 23 1.07 -9.14 -20.28
C LEU A 23 0.15 -9.18 -21.49
N ASN A 24 -0.96 -8.46 -21.45
CA ASN A 24 -1.88 -8.40 -22.58
C ASN A 24 -1.22 -7.78 -23.81
N SER A 25 -0.39 -6.75 -23.62
CA SER A 25 0.40 -6.16 -24.71
C SER A 25 1.38 -7.16 -25.31
N ILE A 26 2.10 -7.92 -24.49
CA ILE A 26 2.99 -9.00 -24.96
C ILE A 26 2.20 -10.05 -25.76
N SER A 27 1.04 -10.47 -25.24
CA SER A 27 0.18 -11.46 -25.92
C SER A 27 -0.27 -10.97 -27.30
N LEU A 28 -0.70 -9.71 -27.42
CA LEU A 28 -1.09 -9.11 -28.69
C LEU A 28 0.09 -9.04 -29.66
N GLN A 29 1.26 -8.62 -29.19
CA GLN A 29 2.47 -8.54 -30.01
C GLN A 29 2.91 -9.93 -30.49
N LEU A 30 2.86 -10.96 -29.65
CA LEU A 30 3.17 -12.33 -30.06
C LEU A 30 2.16 -12.87 -31.07
N GLN A 31 0.87 -12.57 -30.91
CA GLN A 31 -0.15 -12.92 -31.89
C GLN A 31 0.12 -12.23 -33.24
N GLN A 32 0.49 -10.96 -33.21
CA GLN A 32 0.89 -10.23 -34.41
C GLN A 32 2.12 -10.85 -35.08
N GLN A 33 3.16 -11.21 -34.30
CA GLN A 33 4.34 -11.89 -34.82
C GLN A 33 4.00 -13.25 -35.44
N MET A 34 3.08 -14.00 -34.85
CA MET A 34 2.63 -15.28 -35.41
C MET A 34 1.86 -15.08 -36.73
N SER A 35 1.05 -14.03 -36.84
CA SER A 35 0.37 -13.66 -38.09
C SER A 35 1.37 -13.27 -39.18
N VAL A 36 2.38 -12.45 -38.85
CA VAL A 36 3.47 -12.09 -39.78
C VAL A 36 4.21 -13.35 -40.22
N PHE A 37 4.60 -14.22 -39.29
CA PHE A 37 5.27 -15.48 -39.59
C PHE A 37 4.48 -16.36 -40.55
N LYS A 38 3.15 -16.46 -40.40
CA LYS A 38 2.29 -17.22 -41.33
C LYS A 38 2.27 -16.64 -42.75
N VAL A 39 2.46 -15.33 -42.90
CA VAL A 39 2.38 -14.63 -44.19
C VAL A 39 3.75 -14.55 -44.87
N THR A 40 4.80 -14.20 -44.12
CA THR A 40 6.14 -13.92 -44.65
C THR A 40 7.14 -15.05 -44.40
N GLY A 41 6.81 -16.01 -43.53
CA GLY A 41 7.71 -17.09 -43.11
C GLY A 41 8.86 -16.62 -42.21
N SER A 42 8.92 -15.34 -41.86
CA SER A 42 10.01 -14.73 -41.08
C SER A 42 9.51 -14.18 -39.75
N LEU A 43 10.30 -14.37 -38.70
CA LEU A 43 10.08 -13.73 -37.40
C LEU A 43 10.83 -12.41 -37.37
N GLN A 44 10.15 -11.34 -36.91
CA GLN A 44 10.79 -10.06 -36.66
C GLN A 44 11.17 -9.92 -35.19
N LYS A 45 12.35 -9.35 -34.95
CA LYS A 45 12.82 -9.05 -33.60
C LYS A 45 11.97 -7.93 -33.01
N SER A 46 11.53 -8.09 -31.77
CA SER A 46 10.74 -7.10 -31.03
C SER A 46 11.45 -6.67 -29.75
N THR A 47 11.92 -5.43 -29.75
CA THR A 47 12.49 -4.78 -28.56
C THR A 47 11.41 -4.36 -27.55
N GLU A 48 10.16 -4.21 -28.01
CA GLU A 48 9.03 -3.81 -27.16
C GLU A 48 8.59 -4.95 -26.23
N ILE A 49 8.48 -6.17 -26.77
CA ILE A 49 8.22 -7.39 -25.97
C ILE A 49 9.27 -7.53 -24.87
N MET A 50 10.53 -7.26 -25.22
CA MET A 50 11.65 -7.35 -24.28
C MET A 50 11.54 -6.33 -23.13
N LYS A 51 11.19 -5.07 -23.42
CA LYS A 51 10.99 -4.04 -22.39
C LYS A 51 9.85 -4.41 -21.43
N LEU A 52 8.72 -4.86 -21.98
CA LEU A 52 7.57 -5.29 -21.19
C LEU A 52 7.93 -6.51 -20.33
N SER A 53 8.63 -7.49 -20.90
CA SER A 53 9.09 -8.68 -20.20
C SER A 53 10.03 -8.33 -19.03
N ASN A 54 10.99 -7.41 -19.23
CA ASN A 54 11.90 -6.97 -18.17
C ASN A 54 11.14 -6.33 -17.00
N ASN A 55 10.16 -5.47 -17.28
CA ASN A 55 9.31 -4.88 -16.24
C ASN A 55 8.51 -5.93 -15.45
N LEU A 56 8.09 -7.02 -16.10
CA LEU A 56 7.39 -8.13 -15.44
C LEU A 56 8.34 -9.07 -14.68
N ILE A 57 9.58 -9.26 -15.14
CA ILE A 57 10.59 -10.08 -14.44
C ILE A 57 10.92 -9.48 -13.07
N LYS A 58 10.89 -8.16 -12.96
CA LYS A 58 11.09 -7.41 -11.71
C LYS A 58 10.01 -7.69 -10.65
N LEU A 59 8.88 -8.29 -11.03
CA LEU A 59 7.83 -8.69 -10.10
C LEU A 59 8.12 -10.09 -9.56
N PRO A 60 8.30 -10.27 -8.24
CA PRO A 60 8.71 -11.54 -7.66
C PRO A 60 7.82 -12.72 -8.08
N GLN A 61 6.51 -12.46 -8.13
CA GLN A 61 5.48 -13.46 -8.47
C GLN A 61 5.54 -13.94 -9.93
N MET A 62 6.13 -13.15 -10.84
CA MET A 62 6.15 -13.44 -12.29
C MET A 62 7.57 -13.71 -12.81
N SER A 63 8.58 -13.42 -11.99
CA SER A 63 10.00 -13.47 -12.33
C SER A 63 10.45 -14.78 -12.99
N LYS A 64 10.06 -15.93 -12.43
CA LYS A 64 10.44 -17.25 -12.94
C LYS A 64 9.86 -17.49 -14.34
N SER A 65 8.54 -17.41 -14.47
CA SER A 65 7.85 -17.70 -15.73
C SER A 65 8.20 -16.71 -16.84
N MET A 66 8.39 -15.43 -16.52
CA MET A 66 8.79 -14.43 -17.52
C MET A 66 10.24 -14.61 -17.98
N ARG A 67 11.14 -15.07 -17.10
CA ARG A 67 12.52 -15.38 -17.48
C ARG A 67 12.59 -16.60 -18.39
N GLU A 68 11.81 -17.63 -18.10
CA GLU A 68 11.67 -18.81 -18.96
C GLU A 68 11.11 -18.41 -20.34
N MET A 69 10.01 -17.67 -20.36
CA MET A 69 9.41 -17.15 -21.60
C MET A 69 10.39 -16.27 -22.39
N SER A 70 11.08 -15.34 -21.73
CA SER A 70 12.10 -14.49 -22.36
C SER A 70 13.20 -15.32 -23.03
N GLY A 71 13.64 -16.40 -22.37
CA GLY A 71 14.63 -17.32 -22.94
C GLY A 71 14.12 -18.09 -24.16
N GLU A 72 12.86 -18.52 -24.14
CA GLU A 72 12.24 -19.18 -25.30
C GLU A 72 12.04 -18.21 -26.48
N LEU A 73 11.57 -16.99 -26.22
CA LEU A 73 11.39 -15.96 -27.24
C LEU A 73 12.72 -15.53 -27.88
N MET A 74 13.78 -15.54 -27.10
CA MET A 74 15.14 -15.30 -27.58
C MET A 74 15.65 -16.44 -28.46
N LYS A 75 15.45 -17.70 -28.06
CA LYS A 75 15.76 -18.88 -28.90
C LYS A 75 14.93 -18.91 -30.18
N ALA A 76 13.69 -18.44 -30.13
CA ALA A 76 12.82 -18.31 -31.30
C ALA A 76 13.24 -17.17 -32.24
N GLY A 77 14.25 -16.36 -31.88
CA GLY A 77 14.67 -15.20 -32.67
C GLY A 77 13.70 -14.02 -32.64
N ILE A 78 12.71 -14.05 -31.75
CA ILE A 78 11.75 -12.96 -31.53
C ILE A 78 12.35 -11.87 -30.65
N MET A 79 13.25 -12.24 -29.74
CA MET A 79 14.00 -11.31 -28.89
C MET A 79 15.50 -11.35 -29.22
N GLU A 80 16.16 -10.21 -29.05
CA GLU A 80 17.58 -10.05 -29.31
C GLU A 80 18.39 -10.07 -28.00
N GLU A 81 19.60 -10.64 -28.05
CA GLU A 81 20.53 -10.66 -26.93
C GLU A 81 21.17 -9.27 -26.76
N MET A 82 20.50 -8.35 -26.07
CA MET A 82 21.18 -7.13 -25.65
C MET A 82 22.03 -7.45 -24.41
N MET A 83 23.32 -7.12 -24.47
CA MET A 83 24.18 -7.11 -23.27
C MET A 83 23.48 -6.30 -22.19
N ASN A 84 23.46 -6.87 -20.98
CA ASN A 84 22.60 -6.49 -19.87
C ASN A 84 23.06 -5.18 -19.20
N ASP A 85 23.09 -4.07 -19.96
CA ASP A 85 23.46 -2.73 -19.48
C ASP A 85 22.31 -2.02 -18.74
N THR A 86 21.22 -2.71 -18.45
CA THR A 86 20.04 -2.15 -17.75
C THR A 86 20.01 -2.45 -16.26
N LEU A 87 21.14 -2.86 -15.67
CA LEU A 87 21.29 -2.91 -14.21
C LEU A 87 21.52 -1.53 -13.58
N ASP A 88 21.76 -0.47 -14.38
CA ASP A 88 22.30 0.80 -13.88
C ASP A 88 21.46 2.06 -14.17
N SER A 89 20.14 1.97 -14.35
CA SER A 89 19.30 3.19 -14.39
C SER A 89 17.97 3.02 -13.64
N GLY A 90 18.00 3.33 -12.35
CA GLY A 90 17.02 4.25 -11.77
C GLY A 90 15.58 3.77 -11.56
N VAL A 91 15.31 2.52 -11.17
CA VAL A 91 13.92 2.12 -10.79
C VAL A 91 13.80 1.53 -9.38
N PHE A 92 14.92 1.25 -8.70
CA PHE A 92 14.89 0.74 -7.32
C PHE A 92 15.70 1.57 -6.32
N GLY A 93 16.33 2.66 -6.78
CA GLY A 93 17.20 3.50 -5.94
C GLY A 93 16.57 4.83 -5.51
N GLU A 94 15.58 5.34 -6.23
CA GLU A 94 14.93 6.63 -5.93
C GLU A 94 13.57 6.46 -5.21
N ASP A 95 13.01 5.26 -5.24
CA ASP A 95 11.67 4.93 -4.71
C ASP A 95 11.62 4.66 -3.18
N GLN A 96 12.70 4.86 -2.43
CA GLN A 96 12.70 4.52 -0.99
C GLN A 96 12.56 5.74 -0.07
N GLU A 97 13.08 6.91 -0.45
CA GLU A 97 13.02 8.13 0.36
C GLU A 97 11.89 9.09 -0.07
N GLU A 98 11.61 9.23 -1.37
CA GLU A 98 10.46 10.03 -1.85
C GLU A 98 9.11 9.38 -1.50
N LEU A 99 9.12 8.09 -1.19
CA LEU A 99 7.95 7.31 -0.84
C LEU A 99 7.42 7.54 0.58
N GLU A 100 8.19 8.14 1.49
CA GLU A 100 7.78 8.29 2.89
C GLU A 100 6.93 9.54 3.14
N GLU A 101 7.26 10.68 2.51
CA GLU A 101 6.46 11.91 2.60
C GLU A 101 5.16 11.82 1.80
N GLU A 102 5.22 11.35 0.54
CA GLU A 102 4.00 11.13 -0.28
C GLU A 102 3.09 10.07 0.34
N ALA A 103 3.65 9.00 0.93
CA ALA A 103 2.83 8.01 1.61
C ALA A 103 2.18 8.56 2.87
N GLN A 104 2.78 9.54 3.56
CA GLN A 104 2.15 10.12 4.74
C GLN A 104 0.95 10.99 4.35
N GLU A 105 1.03 11.73 3.25
CA GLU A 105 -0.10 12.48 2.69
C GLU A 105 -1.19 11.53 2.16
N GLU A 106 -0.83 10.49 1.40
CA GLU A 106 -1.78 9.50 0.89
C GLU A 106 -2.49 8.75 2.03
N VAL A 107 -1.76 8.41 3.09
CA VAL A 107 -2.34 7.81 4.30
C VAL A 107 -3.30 8.77 5.01
N SER A 108 -2.97 10.06 5.07
CA SER A 108 -3.85 11.08 5.64
C SER A 108 -5.13 11.23 4.82
N ASN A 109 -5.02 11.23 3.49
CA ASN A 109 -6.16 11.32 2.58
C ASN A 109 -7.07 10.09 2.71
N VAL A 110 -6.51 8.88 2.73
CA VAL A 110 -7.28 7.65 2.94
C VAL A 110 -7.93 7.61 4.34
N LEU A 111 -7.25 8.11 5.39
CA LEU A 111 -7.87 8.27 6.72
C LEU A 111 -9.05 9.24 6.69
N HIS A 112 -8.92 10.35 5.99
CA HIS A 112 -9.99 11.33 5.84
C HIS A 112 -11.19 10.73 5.11
N GLU A 113 -10.96 10.04 3.98
CA GLU A 113 -12.00 9.35 3.22
C GLU A 113 -12.72 8.26 4.03
N LEU A 114 -11.97 7.44 4.77
CA LEU A 114 -12.55 6.37 5.60
C LEU A 114 -13.31 6.89 6.82
N THR A 115 -12.96 8.07 7.32
CA THR A 115 -13.60 8.68 8.49
C THR A 115 -14.66 9.70 8.12
N ASP A 116 -14.96 9.86 6.83
CA ASP A 116 -15.93 10.84 6.32
C ASP A 116 -15.59 12.28 6.78
N GLY A 117 -14.30 12.57 6.95
CA GLY A 117 -13.80 13.83 7.53
C GLY A 117 -14.00 13.99 9.04
N LYS A 118 -14.66 13.05 9.73
CA LYS A 118 -14.99 13.16 11.17
C LYS A 118 -13.78 13.08 12.10
N LEU A 119 -12.64 12.58 11.62
CA LEU A 119 -11.39 12.65 12.38
C LEU A 119 -10.76 14.05 12.37
N GLY A 120 -11.09 14.91 11.39
CA GLY A 120 -10.71 16.33 11.38
C GLY A 120 -11.55 17.17 12.35
N GLU A 121 -12.76 16.71 12.68
CA GLU A 121 -13.62 17.27 13.75
C GLU A 121 -13.25 16.75 15.14
N ALA A 122 -12.53 15.64 15.23
CA ALA A 122 -11.85 15.26 16.45
C ALA A 122 -10.68 16.22 16.65
N LYS A 123 -10.97 17.33 17.34
CA LYS A 123 -9.99 18.22 17.95
C LYS A 123 -8.76 17.43 18.33
N SER A 124 -7.60 17.92 17.88
CA SER A 124 -6.26 17.51 18.31
C SER A 124 -6.31 16.70 19.59
N ALA A 125 -5.80 15.47 19.56
CA ALA A 125 -5.52 14.68 20.76
C ALA A 125 -4.41 15.32 21.63
N SER A 126 -4.39 16.65 21.72
CA SER A 126 -3.75 17.43 22.78
C SER A 126 -4.54 17.36 24.10
N GLU A 127 -5.71 16.71 24.13
CA GLU A 127 -6.35 16.24 25.35
C GLU A 127 -6.75 14.77 25.18
N LEU A 128 -5.75 13.88 25.13
CA LEU A 128 -5.94 12.65 25.88
C LEU A 128 -6.12 13.08 27.35
N PRO A 129 -7.20 12.69 28.04
CA PRO A 129 -7.16 12.76 29.49
C PRO A 129 -5.96 11.90 29.88
N SER A 130 -5.00 12.50 30.59
CA SER A 130 -3.89 11.75 31.14
C SER A 130 -4.48 10.59 31.92
N LEU A 131 -4.41 9.36 31.38
CA LEU A 131 -4.31 8.18 32.21
C LEU A 131 -2.93 8.27 32.85
N SER A 132 -2.81 9.17 33.83
CA SER A 132 -1.98 8.91 34.98
C SER A 132 -2.42 7.55 35.46
N ALA A 133 -1.48 6.61 35.50
CA ALA A 133 -1.67 5.35 36.20
C ALA A 133 -2.41 5.67 37.52
N GLU A 134 -3.56 5.05 37.74
CA GLU A 134 -4.06 4.89 39.09
C GLU A 134 -2.97 4.13 39.87
N PRO A 135 -2.42 4.72 40.93
CA PRO A 135 -2.52 4.11 42.21
C PRO A 135 -3.72 4.75 42.90
N ALA A 136 -4.68 3.90 43.21
CA ALA A 136 -5.62 3.97 44.32
C ALA A 136 -5.80 5.35 45.00
N THR A 137 -7.06 5.82 44.92
CA THR A 137 -7.82 6.45 46.01
C THR A 137 -7.35 7.79 46.57
N ALA A 138 -8.27 8.78 46.57
CA ALA A 138 -8.88 9.36 47.78
C ALA A 138 -9.11 10.89 47.71
N HIS A 139 -10.39 11.25 47.77
CA HIS A 139 -10.98 12.36 48.53
C HIS A 139 -10.50 13.80 48.26
N ALA A 140 -11.33 14.56 47.53
CA ALA A 140 -11.35 16.02 47.65
C ALA A 140 -12.76 16.66 47.68
N ASP A 141 -13.85 15.88 47.68
CA ASP A 141 -15.22 16.46 47.65
C ASP A 141 -16.22 15.83 48.63
N ASN A 142 -15.73 15.20 49.69
CA ASN A 142 -16.58 14.42 50.62
C ASN A 142 -17.11 15.21 51.83
N ASN A 143 -16.72 16.48 52.05
CA ASN A 143 -17.12 17.17 53.28
C ASN A 143 -18.58 17.65 53.28
N GLN A 144 -19.06 18.21 52.17
CA GLN A 144 -20.43 18.74 52.11
C GLN A 144 -21.49 17.64 52.07
N ASP A 145 -21.18 16.50 51.42
CA ASP A 145 -22.08 15.35 51.35
C ASP A 145 -22.11 14.55 52.67
N LEU A 146 -20.98 14.47 53.40
CA LEU A 146 -20.95 13.83 54.73
C LEU A 146 -21.75 14.62 55.76
N GLU A 147 -21.69 15.95 55.75
CA GLU A 147 -22.47 16.80 56.67
C GLU A 147 -23.97 16.70 56.39
N GLN A 148 -24.37 16.63 55.12
CA GLN A 148 -25.78 16.44 54.75
C GLN A 148 -26.32 15.05 55.14
N MET A 149 -25.51 14.00 55.01
CA MET A 149 -25.88 12.66 55.47
C MET A 149 -26.00 12.59 57.00
N GLN A 150 -25.10 13.23 57.74
CA GLN A 150 -25.14 13.25 59.21
C GLN A 150 -26.38 13.97 59.74
N ALA A 151 -26.77 15.09 59.14
CA ALA A 151 -27.98 15.82 59.51
C ALA A 151 -29.27 15.01 59.27
N GLN A 152 -29.32 14.18 58.23
CA GLN A 152 -30.45 13.30 57.96
C GLN A 152 -30.55 12.15 58.96
N LEU A 153 -29.43 11.56 59.37
CA LEU A 153 -29.39 10.47 60.34
C LEU A 153 -29.78 10.95 61.76
N ASP A 154 -29.36 12.14 62.17
CA ASP A 154 -29.76 12.73 63.47
C ASP A 154 -31.26 13.06 63.54
N GLY A 155 -31.88 13.40 62.40
CA GLY A 155 -33.33 13.62 62.32
C GLY A 155 -34.16 12.36 62.54
N LEU A 156 -33.62 11.17 62.22
CA LEU A 156 -34.27 9.87 62.40
C LEU A 156 -34.11 9.28 63.80
N LEU A 157 -33.11 9.74 64.56
CA LEU A 157 -32.81 9.29 65.92
C LEU A 157 -33.48 10.14 67.01
N ARG A 158 -34.04 11.30 66.67
CA ARG A 158 -34.68 12.24 67.61
C ARG A 158 -36.21 12.34 67.43
N GLY A 159 -36.80 11.46 66.62
CA GLY A 159 -38.24 11.27 66.46
C GLY A 159 -38.71 10.01 67.17
#